data_AF-A0A956GZW2-F1
#
_entry.id   AF-A0A956GZW2-F1
#
_cell.length_a   1.000
_cell.length_b   1.000
_cell.length_c   1.000
_cell.angle_alpha   90.00
_cell.angle_beta   90.00
_cell.angle_gamma   90.00
#
_symmetry.space_group_name_H-M   'P 1'
#
loop_
_entity.id
_entity.type
_entity.pdbx_description
1 polymer ?
#
loop_
_entity_poly.entity_id
_entity_poly.type
_entity_poly.pdbx_seq_one_letter_code
_entity_poly.pdbx_strand_id
1 'polypeptide(L)'
;MPRPLHRPSLIVALTGFAIGLGAAEARAGEPAYAGPEQQAPQIANGELVGPCAWPTAVAVLGSPGLCTGTLIHPELVVFAAHCGDENKVIHFGESAFGGGRSVAVDFCLKNPQYGGVEDQGHDWAFCKLAEPVTDLPITPPVQGCEIGILQTGTEVAVVGFGDTLEDPGGTKHWGLTELLFVNRDKNITALGAKGTASICPGDSGGPAFVRYPEGGWRALGIASTVTNACGGTGTHSLLDGAIPWLEEASGLDLTPCGTQDGQWAPTPDCNGFFSGEANVGSGDWDSWCAGTPAIGEAATCGPGFSDVDPDLRPILSFTVPSDGQSLPAGTVLDVAVDVQLQNGGPAVHTVRLRLDGVEVGSDSFDPWVFADVGLGEIGTHELVAIAEDWSGGVTESAPITVGVGVTVPGADDGLGGDRGDDGGCSIGAPDRGSLLLWLVPLFPLLMGIRRRRDSQS
;
A
#
# COMPACT_ATOMS: atom_id res chain seq x y z
N MET A 1 -26.76 -26.38 102.93
CA MET A 1 -27.91 -25.50 103.23
C MET A 1 -28.14 -24.58 102.02
N PRO A 2 -29.14 -24.87 101.19
CA PRO A 2 -29.57 -24.04 100.07
C PRO A 2 -30.78 -23.18 100.49
N ARG A 3 -31.00 -22.02 99.86
CA ARG A 3 -32.26 -21.26 99.97
C ARG A 3 -32.87 -21.00 98.59
N PRO A 4 -34.21 -20.91 98.50
CA PRO A 4 -35.02 -21.41 97.40
C PRO A 4 -35.67 -20.25 96.60
N LEU A 5 -36.77 -20.57 95.88
CA LEU A 5 -37.79 -19.73 95.19
C LEU A 5 -37.73 -19.96 93.67
N HIS A 6 -38.79 -20.15 92.89
CA HIS A 6 -40.25 -20.27 93.08
C HIS A 6 -40.80 -20.95 91.79
N ARG A 7 -41.85 -21.78 91.88
CA ARG A 7 -42.74 -22.12 90.75
C ARG A 7 -43.83 -21.05 90.64
N PRO A 8 -44.20 -20.59 89.44
CA PRO A 8 -45.36 -21.16 88.71
C PRO A 8 -45.10 -21.16 87.18
N SER A 9 -45.91 -21.60 86.22
CA SER A 9 -47.12 -22.42 86.09
C SER A 9 -47.19 -22.75 84.59
N LEU A 10 -47.52 -23.99 84.26
CA LEU A 10 -47.61 -24.51 82.89
C LEU A 10 -48.91 -24.01 82.22
N ILE A 11 -48.81 -23.32 81.09
CA ILE A 11 -49.92 -23.18 80.13
C ILE A 11 -49.47 -23.85 78.84
N VAL A 12 -50.05 -25.03 78.58
CA VAL A 12 -49.97 -25.73 77.29
C VAL A 12 -51.01 -25.10 76.38
N ALA A 13 -50.54 -24.34 75.38
CA ALA A 13 -51.37 -23.95 74.25
C ALA A 13 -50.98 -24.85 73.06
N LEU A 14 -51.88 -25.78 72.71
CA LEU A 14 -51.88 -26.44 71.42
C LEU A 14 -52.21 -25.40 70.35
N THR A 15 -51.28 -25.13 69.45
CA THR A 15 -51.58 -24.48 68.17
C THR A 15 -50.93 -25.28 67.05
N GLY A 16 -51.81 -25.82 66.21
CA GLY A 16 -51.44 -26.66 65.07
C GLY A 16 -50.53 -25.94 64.10
N PHE A 17 -49.54 -26.68 63.61
CA PHE A 17 -48.64 -26.25 62.54
C PHE A 17 -49.42 -26.31 61.21
N ALA A 18 -50.10 -25.22 60.86
CA ALA A 18 -50.57 -25.01 59.50
C ALA A 18 -49.37 -24.57 58.66
N ILE A 19 -48.93 -25.43 57.74
CA ILE A 19 -47.97 -25.07 56.70
C ILE A 19 -48.67 -24.09 55.75
N GLY A 20 -48.60 -22.80 56.07
CA GLY A 20 -48.92 -21.75 55.14
C GLY A 20 -47.75 -21.58 54.18
N LEU A 21 -47.97 -21.84 52.89
CA LEU A 21 -47.10 -21.30 51.85
C LEU A 21 -47.16 -19.76 51.96
N GLY A 22 -46.19 -19.18 52.65
CA GLY A 22 -45.93 -17.77 52.55
C GLY A 22 -45.39 -17.50 51.15
N ALA A 23 -46.17 -16.79 50.33
CA ALA A 23 -45.63 -16.11 49.17
C ALA A 23 -44.58 -15.11 49.71
N ALA A 24 -43.30 -15.44 49.53
CA ALA A 24 -42.25 -14.46 49.66
C ALA A 24 -42.49 -13.45 48.53
N GLU A 25 -42.96 -12.26 48.87
CA GLU A 25 -42.87 -11.11 47.98
C GLU A 25 -41.39 -10.79 47.83
N ALA A 26 -40.76 -11.45 46.85
CA ALA A 26 -39.53 -10.97 46.28
C ALA A 26 -39.83 -9.57 45.72
N ARG A 27 -39.41 -8.53 46.44
CA ARG A 27 -39.26 -7.22 45.82
C ARG A 27 -38.15 -7.37 44.79
N ALA A 28 -38.53 -7.63 43.55
CA ALA A 28 -37.67 -7.38 42.42
C ALA A 28 -37.21 -5.92 42.57
N GLY A 29 -35.90 -5.73 42.78
CA GLY A 29 -35.32 -4.41 42.60
C GLY A 29 -35.74 -3.93 41.21
N GLU A 30 -36.11 -2.66 41.09
CA GLU A 30 -36.33 -2.06 39.78
C GLU A 30 -35.15 -2.45 38.89
N PRO A 31 -35.40 -2.88 37.64
CA PRO A 31 -34.31 -3.16 36.74
C PRO A 31 -33.50 -1.87 36.65
N ALA A 32 -32.27 -1.89 37.16
CA ALA A 32 -31.29 -0.89 36.80
C ALA A 32 -31.15 -1.04 35.30
N TYR A 33 -31.80 -0.15 34.56
CA TYR A 33 -31.58 0.02 33.15
C TYR A 33 -30.12 0.47 33.06
N ALA A 34 -29.21 -0.49 32.87
CA ALA A 34 -27.93 -0.18 32.29
C ALA A 34 -28.29 0.41 30.94
N GLY A 35 -28.27 1.74 30.84
CA GLY A 35 -28.33 2.40 29.54
C GLY A 35 -27.24 1.79 28.66
N PRO A 36 -27.39 1.82 27.33
CA PRO A 36 -26.26 1.51 26.47
C PRO A 36 -25.09 2.34 26.99
N GLU A 37 -23.99 1.67 27.33
CA GLU A 37 -22.74 2.31 27.68
C GLU A 37 -22.41 3.22 26.50
N GLN A 38 -22.62 4.53 26.67
CA GLN A 38 -22.30 5.50 25.65
C GLN A 38 -20.78 5.51 25.57
N GLN A 39 -20.21 4.73 24.66
CA GLN A 39 -18.87 4.98 24.17
C GLN A 39 -18.89 6.38 23.54
N ALA A 40 -18.29 7.32 24.26
CA ALA A 40 -18.02 8.66 23.75
C ALA A 40 -16.93 8.52 22.66
N PRO A 41 -17.13 9.05 21.44
CA PRO A 41 -16.31 8.61 20.33
C PRO A 41 -15.16 9.55 19.91
N GLN A 42 -14.00 8.97 19.57
CA GLN A 42 -12.67 9.58 19.32
C GLN A 42 -11.91 8.80 18.21
N ILE A 43 -11.08 9.45 17.34
CA ILE A 43 -11.42 9.63 15.89
C ILE A 43 -12.80 10.29 15.85
N ALA A 44 -13.06 11.33 15.10
CA ALA A 44 -14.36 11.98 15.30
C ALA A 44 -15.51 10.98 14.98
N ASN A 45 -16.26 10.59 16.01
CA ASN A 45 -17.21 9.47 15.98
C ASN A 45 -16.62 8.03 15.86
N GLY A 46 -15.37 7.79 16.28
CA GLY A 46 -14.72 6.47 16.42
C GLY A 46 -14.62 5.95 17.88
N GLU A 47 -13.78 4.97 18.18
CA GLU A 47 -13.57 4.46 19.54
C GLU A 47 -12.09 4.19 19.83
N LEU A 48 -11.76 3.99 21.11
CA LEU A 48 -10.41 3.64 21.54
C LEU A 48 -9.92 2.36 20.86
N VAL A 49 -8.66 2.39 20.43
CA VAL A 49 -8.01 1.17 19.93
C VAL A 49 -7.73 0.24 21.10
N GLY A 50 -8.17 -1.02 20.98
CA GLY A 50 -7.87 -2.10 21.91
C GLY A 50 -6.38 -2.46 21.88
N PRO A 51 -5.84 -3.08 22.95
CA PRO A 51 -4.44 -3.45 23.02
C PRO A 51 -4.00 -4.26 21.79
N CYS A 52 -2.92 -3.83 21.14
CA CYS A 52 -2.33 -4.43 19.93
C CYS A 52 -3.25 -4.49 18.71
N ALA A 53 -4.41 -3.84 18.72
CA ALA A 53 -5.20 -3.66 17.52
C ALA A 53 -4.59 -2.57 16.63
N TRP A 54 -4.80 -2.69 15.31
CA TRP A 54 -4.24 -1.79 14.31
C TRP A 54 -2.73 -1.50 14.52
N PRO A 55 -1.88 -2.54 14.59
CA PRO A 55 -0.48 -2.38 14.98
C PRO A 55 0.35 -1.64 13.93
N THR A 56 -0.12 -1.59 12.68
CA THR A 56 0.55 -0.91 11.57
C THR A 56 0.24 0.59 11.48
N ALA A 57 -0.78 1.08 12.20
CA ALA A 57 -1.00 2.52 12.38
C ALA A 57 -0.06 3.03 13.49
N VAL A 58 0.85 3.93 13.14
CA VAL A 58 1.94 4.37 14.01
C VAL A 58 1.91 5.88 14.24
N ALA A 59 2.43 6.31 15.39
CA ALA A 59 2.63 7.74 15.64
C ALA A 59 3.92 8.20 14.95
N VAL A 60 3.82 9.30 14.21
CA VAL A 60 4.95 9.99 13.56
C VAL A 60 5.20 11.27 14.33
N LEU A 61 6.27 11.28 15.13
CA LEU A 61 6.62 12.39 16.01
C LEU A 61 7.73 13.23 15.39
N GLY A 62 7.69 14.54 15.60
CA GLY A 62 8.71 15.49 15.14
C GLY A 62 8.08 16.84 14.77
N SER A 63 8.85 17.76 14.19
CA SER A 63 8.28 19.02 13.66
C SER A 63 7.35 18.73 12.46
N PRO A 64 6.15 19.33 12.33
CA PRO A 64 5.59 20.41 13.16
C PRO A 64 4.82 19.92 14.39
N GLY A 65 4.60 18.62 14.54
CA GLY A 65 3.91 18.03 15.68
C GLY A 65 3.66 16.54 15.52
N LEU A 66 2.67 16.05 16.25
CA LEU A 66 2.16 14.68 16.12
C LEU A 66 1.44 14.51 14.78
N CYS A 67 1.84 13.48 14.06
CA CYS A 67 1.12 12.93 12.92
C CYS A 67 0.90 11.43 13.13
N THR A 68 0.15 10.81 12.23
CA THR A 68 -0.01 9.36 12.12
C THR A 68 0.68 8.88 10.83
N GLY A 69 1.09 7.62 10.79
CA GLY A 69 1.63 6.97 9.60
C GLY A 69 1.22 5.50 9.55
N THR A 70 1.65 4.82 8.49
CA THR A 70 1.31 3.42 8.24
C THR A 70 2.55 2.60 7.89
N LEU A 71 2.79 1.50 8.59
CA LEU A 71 3.79 0.50 8.22
C LEU A 71 3.28 -0.33 7.02
N ILE A 72 3.73 0.02 5.82
CA ILE A 72 3.30 -0.61 4.56
C ILE A 72 4.31 -1.62 4.00
N HIS A 73 5.54 -1.59 4.51
CA HIS A 73 6.64 -2.52 4.23
C HIS A 73 7.49 -2.64 5.50
N PRO A 74 8.19 -3.76 5.77
CA PRO A 74 8.95 -3.94 7.03
C PRO A 74 9.92 -2.80 7.35
N GLU A 75 10.41 -2.11 6.32
CA GLU A 75 11.36 -0.99 6.43
C GLU A 75 10.77 0.37 6.04
N LEU A 76 9.46 0.50 5.77
CA LEU A 76 8.90 1.77 5.31
C LEU A 76 7.56 2.11 5.95
N VAL A 77 7.54 3.29 6.58
CA VAL A 77 6.33 3.95 7.07
C VAL A 77 5.98 5.12 6.17
N VAL A 78 4.78 5.10 5.61
CA VAL A 78 4.23 6.20 4.80
C VAL A 78 3.36 7.13 5.65
N PHE A 79 3.38 8.42 5.35
CA PHE A 79 2.58 9.46 6.01
C PHE A 79 2.45 10.70 5.10
N ALA A 80 1.88 11.81 5.60
CA ALA A 80 1.61 13.01 4.81
C ALA A 80 2.84 13.93 4.67
N ALA A 81 3.04 14.50 3.49
CA ALA A 81 4.14 15.45 3.21
C ALA A 81 4.14 16.66 4.14
N HIS A 82 2.97 17.21 4.47
CA HIS A 82 2.86 18.38 5.33
C HIS A 82 3.31 18.13 6.77
N CYS A 83 3.42 16.86 7.18
CA CYS A 83 4.03 16.50 8.45
C CYS A 83 5.55 16.75 8.45
N GLY A 84 6.19 17.00 7.30
CA GLY A 84 7.64 17.23 7.20
C GLY A 84 8.47 15.96 7.32
N ASP A 85 9.76 16.07 7.02
CA ASP A 85 10.71 14.95 6.86
C ASP A 85 11.92 15.03 7.80
N GLU A 86 12.01 16.06 8.64
CA GLU A 86 13.14 16.24 9.55
C GLU A 86 12.91 15.63 10.94
N ASN A 87 13.94 14.94 11.46
CA ASN A 87 14.04 14.43 12.83
C ASN A 87 12.82 13.63 13.30
N LYS A 88 12.33 12.72 12.46
CA LYS A 88 11.17 11.89 12.76
C LYS A 88 11.49 10.75 13.71
N VAL A 89 10.55 10.49 14.61
CA VAL A 89 10.51 9.27 15.42
C VAL A 89 9.24 8.53 15.09
N ILE A 90 9.37 7.26 14.73
CA ILE A 90 8.26 6.35 14.49
C ILE A 90 7.99 5.57 15.78
N HIS A 91 6.76 5.64 16.28
CA HIS A 91 6.36 5.01 17.53
C HIS A 91 5.15 4.10 17.34
N PHE A 92 5.30 2.85 17.76
CA PHE A 92 4.25 1.84 17.79
C PHE A 92 3.69 1.75 19.21
N GLY A 93 2.36 1.78 19.36
CA GLY A 93 1.69 1.78 20.66
C GLY A 93 0.20 2.15 20.54
N GLU A 94 -0.56 2.04 21.62
CA GLU A 94 -1.87 2.71 21.75
C GLU A 94 -1.73 4.19 22.11
N SER A 95 -0.57 4.63 22.62
CA SER A 95 -0.30 6.03 22.88
C SER A 95 0.94 6.48 22.11
N ALA A 96 0.89 7.69 21.57
CA ALA A 96 2.01 8.32 20.89
C ALA A 96 3.17 8.67 21.84
N PHE A 97 2.91 8.72 23.15
CA PHE A 97 3.85 9.25 24.15
C PHE A 97 4.10 8.29 25.32
N GLY A 98 3.64 7.05 25.24
CA GLY A 98 3.79 6.09 26.33
C GLY A 98 3.40 4.66 25.94
N GLY A 99 3.95 3.70 26.67
CA GLY A 99 3.89 2.29 26.25
C GLY A 99 4.63 2.06 24.94
N GLY A 100 4.48 0.88 24.35
CA GLY A 100 4.95 0.67 22.98
C GLY A 100 6.48 0.68 22.80
N ARG A 101 6.91 0.92 21.56
CA ARG A 101 8.32 1.01 21.17
C ARG A 101 8.48 2.04 20.06
N SER A 102 9.53 2.84 20.17
CA SER A 102 10.03 3.62 19.05
C SER A 102 11.08 2.85 18.27
N VAL A 103 11.03 2.95 16.94
CA VAL A 103 12.03 2.37 16.05
C VAL A 103 12.93 3.47 15.47
N ALA A 104 14.16 3.11 15.15
CA ALA A 104 15.11 4.01 14.53
C ALA A 104 14.74 4.25 13.06
N VAL A 105 14.96 5.48 12.60
CA VAL A 105 14.75 5.93 11.23
C VAL A 105 16.11 6.15 10.59
N ASP A 106 16.31 5.64 9.38
CA ASP A 106 17.50 5.92 8.56
C ASP A 106 17.37 7.32 7.95
N PHE A 107 16.33 7.52 7.14
CA PHE A 107 15.99 8.82 6.58
C PHE A 107 14.48 8.94 6.32
N CYS A 108 14.02 10.18 6.16
CA CYS A 108 12.69 10.45 5.64
C CYS A 108 12.80 11.36 4.42
N LEU A 109 11.85 11.22 3.50
CA LEU A 109 11.72 12.10 2.35
C LEU A 109 10.28 12.55 2.24
N LYS A 110 10.13 13.81 1.84
CA LYS A 110 8.87 14.39 1.42
C LYS A 110 8.81 14.42 -0.11
N ASN A 111 7.63 14.16 -0.68
CA ASN A 111 7.43 14.25 -2.11
C ASN A 111 7.79 15.68 -2.61
N PRO A 112 8.77 15.83 -3.51
CA PRO A 112 9.19 17.14 -4.01
C PRO A 112 8.11 17.84 -4.84
N GLN A 113 7.10 17.11 -5.33
CA GLN A 113 5.98 17.67 -6.07
C GLN A 113 4.91 18.30 -5.17
N TYR A 114 4.94 18.04 -3.86
CA TYR A 114 3.95 18.56 -2.93
C TYR A 114 3.93 20.10 -2.90
N GLY A 115 2.83 20.67 -3.42
CA GLY A 115 2.61 22.11 -3.56
C GLY A 115 2.17 22.85 -2.29
N GLY A 116 2.04 22.15 -1.15
CA GLY A 116 1.53 22.71 0.10
C GLY A 116 0.08 22.31 0.39
N VAL A 117 -0.53 22.93 1.41
CA VAL A 117 -1.80 22.45 2.03
C VAL A 117 -3.00 22.31 1.08
N GLU A 118 -2.97 22.97 -0.07
CA GLU A 118 -4.00 22.87 -1.11
C GLU A 118 -3.76 21.73 -2.12
N ASP A 119 -2.63 21.02 -2.02
CA ASP A 119 -2.22 19.95 -2.93
C ASP A 119 -2.32 18.58 -2.25
N GLN A 120 -3.56 18.16 -1.98
CA GLN A 120 -3.80 16.85 -1.35
C GLN A 120 -3.46 15.68 -2.27
N GLY A 121 -3.30 15.90 -3.58
CA GLY A 121 -2.96 14.84 -4.53
C GLY A 121 -1.50 14.39 -4.50
N HIS A 122 -0.62 15.17 -3.88
CA HIS A 122 0.82 14.88 -3.78
C HIS A 122 1.33 14.94 -2.34
N ASP A 123 0.44 14.97 -1.35
CA ASP A 123 0.74 15.10 0.09
C ASP A 123 1.29 13.78 0.67
N TRP A 124 2.42 13.31 0.13
CA TRP A 124 3.07 12.05 0.48
C TRP A 124 4.47 12.25 1.05
N ALA A 125 4.78 11.52 2.11
CA ALA A 125 6.11 11.38 2.64
C ALA A 125 6.29 9.97 3.18
N PHE A 126 7.54 9.59 3.42
CA PHE A 126 7.86 8.35 4.09
C PHE A 126 9.10 8.49 4.95
N CYS A 127 9.25 7.55 5.88
CA CYS A 127 10.51 7.28 6.56
C CYS A 127 10.92 5.84 6.25
N LYS A 128 12.16 5.67 5.79
CA LYS A 128 12.84 4.38 5.76
C LYS A 128 13.36 4.08 7.17
N LEU A 129 12.98 2.93 7.71
CA LEU A 129 13.41 2.47 9.02
C LEU A 129 14.86 2.00 8.94
N ALA A 130 15.61 2.17 10.03
CA ALA A 130 17.01 1.73 10.08
C ALA A 130 17.17 0.21 10.14
N GLU A 131 16.14 -0.50 10.61
CA GLU A 131 16.08 -1.96 10.71
C GLU A 131 14.66 -2.42 10.35
N PRO A 132 14.51 -3.57 9.68
CA PRO A 132 13.20 -4.11 9.31
C PRO A 132 12.40 -4.57 10.54
N VAL A 133 11.12 -4.20 10.58
CA VAL A 133 10.12 -4.72 11.53
C VAL A 133 9.50 -5.97 10.92
N THR A 134 10.06 -7.15 11.26
CA THR A 134 9.63 -8.47 10.72
C THR A 134 8.78 -9.27 11.70
N ASP A 135 8.68 -8.80 12.94
CA ASP A 135 7.95 -9.39 14.05
C ASP A 135 6.50 -8.88 14.16
N LEU A 136 6.09 -7.99 13.26
CA LEU A 136 4.70 -7.59 13.02
C LEU A 136 4.35 -7.75 11.54
N PRO A 137 3.10 -8.10 11.21
CA PRO A 137 2.64 -8.04 9.83
C PRO A 137 2.56 -6.59 9.35
N ILE A 138 2.72 -6.42 8.04
CA ILE A 138 2.53 -5.12 7.36
C ILE A 138 1.09 -4.97 6.88
N THR A 139 0.70 -3.75 6.51
CA THR A 139 -0.54 -3.50 5.77
C THR A 139 -0.19 -2.87 4.43
N PRO A 140 0.02 -3.66 3.37
CA PRO A 140 0.55 -3.15 2.10
C PRO A 140 -0.46 -2.26 1.38
N PRO A 141 -0.01 -1.45 0.40
CA PRO A 141 -0.89 -0.58 -0.37
C PRO A 141 -1.93 -1.36 -1.20
N VAL A 142 -3.11 -0.78 -1.41
CA VAL A 142 -4.02 -1.21 -2.48
C VAL A 142 -3.36 -0.91 -3.82
N GLN A 143 -3.11 -1.93 -4.64
CA GLN A 143 -2.35 -1.77 -5.88
C GLN A 143 -2.82 -2.65 -7.03
N GLY A 144 -2.46 -2.25 -8.25
CA GLY A 144 -2.74 -2.99 -9.49
C GLY A 144 -4.19 -3.45 -9.62
N CYS A 145 -4.38 -4.75 -9.85
CA CYS A 145 -5.68 -5.41 -9.96
C CYS A 145 -6.60 -5.23 -8.72
N GLU A 146 -6.04 -4.95 -7.55
CA GLU A 146 -6.81 -4.79 -6.31
C GLU A 146 -7.58 -3.45 -6.27
N ILE A 147 -7.17 -2.48 -7.11
CA ILE A 147 -7.71 -1.10 -7.17
C ILE A 147 -9.22 -1.06 -7.45
N GLY A 148 -9.79 -2.12 -8.00
CA GLY A 148 -11.24 -2.23 -8.23
C GLY A 148 -12.10 -1.96 -6.99
N ILE A 149 -11.56 -2.10 -5.78
CA ILE A 149 -12.25 -1.81 -4.52
C ILE A 149 -12.43 -0.31 -4.22
N LEU A 150 -11.67 0.56 -4.88
CA LEU A 150 -11.67 2.00 -4.63
C LEU A 150 -12.89 2.66 -5.30
N GLN A 151 -14.04 2.53 -4.63
CA GLN A 151 -15.33 3.01 -5.12
C GLN A 151 -16.08 3.76 -4.01
N THR A 152 -16.96 4.68 -4.39
CA THR A 152 -17.87 5.31 -3.43
C THR A 152 -18.71 4.25 -2.72
N GLY A 153 -18.85 4.40 -1.40
CA GLY A 153 -19.59 3.47 -0.54
C GLY A 153 -18.77 2.27 -0.04
N THR A 154 -17.51 2.11 -0.47
CA THR A 154 -16.60 1.12 0.13
C THR A 154 -16.38 1.47 1.59
N GLU A 155 -16.67 0.51 2.48
CA GLU A 155 -16.40 0.62 3.91
C GLU A 155 -14.88 0.55 4.17
N VAL A 156 -14.38 1.46 4.99
CA VAL A 156 -12.97 1.61 5.32
C VAL A 156 -12.81 1.88 6.82
N ALA A 157 -11.70 1.40 7.39
CA ALA A 157 -11.30 1.74 8.74
C ALA A 157 -10.32 2.92 8.72
N VAL A 158 -10.61 3.96 9.48
CA VAL A 158 -9.66 5.05 9.75
C VAL A 158 -9.05 4.85 11.12
N VAL A 159 -7.74 5.06 11.24
CA VAL A 159 -7.00 4.88 12.49
C VAL A 159 -6.01 6.01 12.67
N GLY A 160 -5.90 6.58 13.86
CA GLY A 160 -4.93 7.65 14.10
C GLY A 160 -4.80 8.08 15.56
N PHE A 161 -3.86 8.98 15.78
CA PHE A 161 -3.52 9.54 17.10
C PHE A 161 -3.94 11.01 17.23
N GLY A 162 -4.74 11.53 16.29
CA GLY A 162 -5.15 12.92 16.26
C GLY A 162 -6.06 13.32 17.40
N ASP A 163 -6.35 14.61 17.42
CA ASP A 163 -7.41 15.20 18.22
C ASP A 163 -8.73 14.48 17.99
N THR A 164 -9.65 14.68 18.90
CA THR A 164 -10.97 14.10 18.85
C THR A 164 -11.99 15.22 19.03
N LEU A 165 -13.29 14.90 19.06
CA LEU A 165 -14.31 15.92 19.33
C LEU A 165 -14.21 16.49 20.75
N GLU A 166 -13.57 15.77 21.67
CA GLU A 166 -13.63 16.03 23.12
C GLU A 166 -12.24 16.20 23.75
N ASP A 167 -11.23 15.51 23.25
CA ASP A 167 -9.88 15.43 23.82
C ASP A 167 -8.78 15.74 22.80
N PRO A 168 -7.63 16.25 23.27
CA PRO A 168 -6.44 16.41 22.42
C PRO A 168 -5.86 15.05 21.99
N GLY A 169 -5.10 15.07 20.90
CA GLY A 169 -4.46 13.88 20.35
C GLY A 169 -3.36 13.27 21.22
N GLY A 170 -2.94 12.06 20.87
CA GLY A 170 -1.89 11.29 21.52
C GLY A 170 -2.31 9.89 21.98
N THR A 171 -3.62 9.60 21.98
CA THR A 171 -4.16 8.25 22.19
C THR A 171 -4.74 7.76 20.88
N LYS A 172 -4.43 6.51 20.51
CA LYS A 172 -4.84 5.90 19.25
C LYS A 172 -6.32 5.55 19.28
N HIS A 173 -6.99 5.93 18.21
CA HIS A 173 -8.40 5.74 17.99
C HIS A 173 -8.67 5.21 16.59
N TRP A 174 -9.84 4.62 16.39
CA TRP A 174 -10.23 4.11 15.09
C TRP A 174 -11.75 4.21 14.87
N GLY A 175 -12.21 4.05 13.63
CA GLY A 175 -13.62 3.83 13.35
C GLY A 175 -13.89 3.43 11.91
N LEU A 176 -15.06 2.81 11.67
CA LEU A 176 -15.53 2.48 10.34
C LEU A 176 -16.29 3.65 9.71
N THR A 177 -16.08 3.86 8.42
CA THR A 177 -16.73 4.88 7.61
C THR A 177 -16.72 4.45 6.15
N GLU A 178 -17.22 5.29 5.25
CA GLU A 178 -17.28 4.96 3.81
C GLU A 178 -16.54 6.00 2.97
N LEU A 179 -16.04 5.55 1.82
CA LEU A 179 -15.54 6.44 0.78
C LEU A 179 -16.70 7.26 0.19
N LEU A 180 -16.62 8.57 0.27
CA LEU A 180 -17.60 9.49 -0.32
C LEU A 180 -17.35 9.67 -1.82
N PHE A 181 -16.08 9.75 -2.23
CA PHE A 181 -15.69 9.77 -3.64
C PHE A 181 -14.26 9.26 -3.81
N VAL A 182 -13.94 8.81 -5.02
CA VAL A 182 -12.57 8.45 -5.44
C VAL A 182 -12.27 9.18 -6.74
N ASN A 183 -11.12 9.86 -6.80
CA ASN A 183 -10.60 10.50 -8.00
C ASN A 183 -9.12 10.15 -8.17
N ARG A 184 -8.87 9.05 -8.90
CA ARG A 184 -7.52 8.53 -9.16
C ARG A 184 -6.67 9.47 -10.01
N ASP A 185 -7.27 10.13 -11.00
CA ASP A 185 -6.56 11.11 -11.84
C ASP A 185 -5.98 12.29 -11.05
N LYS A 186 -6.57 12.58 -9.88
CA LYS A 186 -6.11 13.61 -8.95
C LYS A 186 -5.44 13.04 -7.70
N ASN A 187 -5.26 11.72 -7.61
CA ASN A 187 -4.73 11.02 -6.44
C ASN A 187 -5.43 11.37 -5.12
N ILE A 188 -6.75 11.57 -5.14
CA ILE A 188 -7.49 11.91 -3.92
C ILE A 188 -8.75 11.07 -3.75
N THR A 189 -9.10 10.83 -2.50
CA THR A 189 -10.41 10.34 -2.07
C THR A 189 -10.87 11.19 -0.89
N ALA A 190 -12.16 11.14 -0.58
CA ALA A 190 -12.64 11.61 0.70
C ALA A 190 -13.50 10.57 1.36
N LEU A 191 -13.45 10.56 2.68
CA LEU A 191 -14.20 9.69 3.56
C LEU A 191 -14.75 10.51 4.72
N GLY A 192 -15.65 9.90 5.48
CA GLY A 192 -16.20 10.55 6.66
C GLY A 192 -17.19 11.67 6.32
N ALA A 193 -18.34 11.61 6.96
CA ALA A 193 -19.31 12.68 6.95
C ALA A 193 -19.66 13.04 8.39
N LYS A 194 -20.31 14.18 8.58
CA LYS A 194 -20.75 14.60 9.91
C LYS A 194 -21.59 13.47 10.57
N GLY A 195 -21.12 12.98 11.71
CA GLY A 195 -21.78 11.91 12.47
C GLY A 195 -21.29 10.50 12.15
N THR A 196 -20.31 10.34 11.25
CA THR A 196 -19.57 9.08 11.03
C THR A 196 -18.11 9.24 11.46
N ALA A 197 -17.39 8.13 11.59
CA ALA A 197 -15.95 8.17 11.86
C ALA A 197 -15.23 9.00 10.78
N SER A 198 -14.38 9.93 11.21
CA SER A 198 -13.59 10.80 10.33
C SER A 198 -12.36 11.36 11.05
N ILE A 199 -11.45 11.94 10.28
CA ILE A 199 -10.15 12.43 10.77
C ILE A 199 -10.25 13.81 11.44
N CYS A 200 -9.24 14.11 12.25
CA CYS A 200 -9.03 15.36 12.96
C CYS A 200 -7.55 15.78 12.90
N PRO A 201 -7.18 17.00 13.33
CA PRO A 201 -5.77 17.41 13.40
C PRO A 201 -4.92 16.40 14.16
N GLY A 202 -3.78 15.99 13.61
CA GLY A 202 -2.91 14.94 14.18
C GLY A 202 -3.17 13.52 13.64
N ASP A 203 -4.32 13.26 13.01
CA ASP A 203 -4.52 12.07 12.18
C ASP A 203 -3.81 12.18 10.83
N SER A 204 -3.33 13.38 10.48
CA SER A 204 -2.51 13.65 9.30
C SER A 204 -1.47 12.56 9.05
N GLY A 205 -1.46 12.01 7.84
CA GLY A 205 -0.62 10.89 7.41
C GLY A 205 -1.18 9.51 7.74
N GLY A 206 -2.22 9.44 8.56
CA GLY A 206 -2.82 8.20 9.02
C GLY A 206 -3.54 7.42 7.92
N PRO A 207 -3.69 6.09 8.13
CA PRO A 207 -4.29 5.21 7.15
C PRO A 207 -5.81 5.37 7.03
N ALA A 208 -6.28 5.22 5.80
CA ALA A 208 -7.54 4.53 5.53
C ALA A 208 -7.22 3.09 5.10
N PHE A 209 -7.79 2.10 5.80
CA PHE A 209 -7.65 0.69 5.51
C PHE A 209 -8.92 0.10 4.90
N VAL A 210 -8.76 -0.87 4.00
CA VAL A 210 -9.86 -1.68 3.45
C VAL A 210 -9.53 -3.16 3.61
N ARG A 211 -10.55 -3.98 3.87
CA ARG A 211 -10.40 -5.43 4.04
C ARG A 211 -10.80 -6.16 2.76
N TYR A 212 -9.98 -7.11 2.34
CA TYR A 212 -10.27 -7.97 1.20
C TYR A 212 -10.90 -9.30 1.64
N PRO A 213 -11.57 -10.04 0.73
CA PRO A 213 -12.23 -11.31 1.05
C PRO A 213 -11.34 -12.40 1.66
N GLU A 214 -10.03 -12.42 1.36
CA GLU A 214 -9.06 -13.32 2.01
C GLU A 214 -8.78 -12.97 3.48
N GLY A 215 -9.33 -11.85 3.96
CA GLY A 215 -9.26 -11.40 5.35
C GLY A 215 -8.14 -10.39 5.63
N GLY A 216 -7.19 -10.24 4.70
CA GLY A 216 -6.09 -9.28 4.79
C GLY A 216 -6.54 -7.84 4.57
N TRP A 217 -5.91 -6.92 5.28
CA TRP A 217 -6.09 -5.49 5.12
C TRP A 217 -5.12 -4.92 4.08
N ARG A 218 -5.52 -3.82 3.43
CA ARG A 218 -4.68 -2.97 2.59
C ARG A 218 -4.84 -1.51 3.00
N ALA A 219 -3.78 -0.73 2.85
CA ALA A 219 -3.79 0.72 3.03
C ALA A 219 -4.14 1.37 1.68
N LEU A 220 -5.13 2.27 1.65
CA LEU A 220 -5.50 2.97 0.42
C LEU A 220 -5.27 4.48 0.48
N GLY A 221 -5.33 5.07 1.67
CA GLY A 221 -5.37 6.52 1.84
C GLY A 221 -4.40 7.00 2.89
N ILE A 222 -3.81 8.17 2.64
CA ILE A 222 -2.97 8.94 3.54
C ILE A 222 -3.77 10.18 3.94
N ALA A 223 -4.17 10.31 5.21
CA ALA A 223 -4.97 11.44 5.68
C ALA A 223 -4.24 12.78 5.42
N SER A 224 -4.86 13.70 4.68
CA SER A 224 -4.22 14.96 4.29
C SER A 224 -4.88 16.16 4.99
N THR A 225 -6.16 16.41 4.70
CA THR A 225 -6.88 17.58 5.22
C THR A 225 -8.30 17.23 5.64
N VAL A 226 -8.83 17.96 6.62
CA VAL A 226 -10.24 17.88 7.01
C VAL A 226 -10.98 19.16 6.65
N THR A 227 -12.16 19.03 6.04
CA THR A 227 -13.09 20.13 5.76
C THR A 227 -14.23 20.12 6.77
N ASN A 228 -14.74 21.30 7.17
CA ASN A 228 -15.78 21.47 8.19
C ASN A 228 -15.35 21.13 9.64
N ALA A 229 -14.07 21.36 9.97
CA ALA A 229 -13.44 21.07 11.26
C ALA A 229 -13.31 19.57 11.56
N CYS A 230 -12.72 19.23 12.71
CA CYS A 230 -12.56 17.86 13.21
C CYS A 230 -13.90 17.09 13.11
N GLY A 231 -13.89 15.92 12.47
CA GLY A 231 -15.09 15.13 12.21
C GLY A 231 -15.96 15.53 11.03
N GLY A 232 -15.50 16.49 10.24
CA GLY A 232 -16.07 16.77 8.94
C GLY A 232 -15.58 15.79 7.88
N THR A 233 -15.45 16.23 6.63
CA THR A 233 -15.02 15.35 5.54
C THR A 233 -13.50 15.31 5.43
N GLY A 234 -12.94 14.11 5.57
CA GLY A 234 -11.51 13.85 5.52
C GLY A 234 -11.04 13.53 4.11
N THR A 235 -10.26 14.43 3.52
CA THR A 235 -9.58 14.18 2.25
C THR A 235 -8.29 13.42 2.49
N HIS A 236 -8.12 12.33 1.75
CA HIS A 236 -6.92 11.50 1.78
C HIS A 236 -6.26 11.52 0.41
N SER A 237 -4.94 11.58 0.39
CA SER A 237 -4.16 11.26 -0.80
C SER A 237 -4.23 9.76 -1.03
N LEU A 238 -4.41 9.35 -2.27
CA LEU A 238 -4.41 7.93 -2.60
C LEU A 238 -2.97 7.39 -2.58
N LEU A 239 -2.78 6.26 -1.90
CA LEU A 239 -1.48 5.63 -1.76
C LEU A 239 -1.03 4.95 -3.06
N ASP A 240 -1.95 4.50 -3.92
CA ASP A 240 -1.60 3.85 -5.19
C ASP A 240 -0.81 4.78 -6.12
N GLY A 241 -1.20 6.05 -6.19
CA GLY A 241 -0.47 7.08 -6.94
C GLY A 241 0.91 7.44 -6.37
N ALA A 242 1.16 7.15 -5.08
CA ALA A 242 2.42 7.47 -4.42
C ALA A 242 3.51 6.41 -4.64
N ILE A 243 3.11 5.15 -4.91
CA ILE A 243 4.02 4.00 -4.96
C ILE A 243 5.20 4.20 -5.91
N PRO A 244 5.04 4.65 -7.18
CA PRO A 244 6.19 4.80 -8.07
C PRO A 244 7.29 5.70 -7.50
N TRP A 245 6.92 6.80 -6.85
CA TRP A 245 7.89 7.70 -6.20
C TRP A 245 8.48 7.07 -4.94
N LEU A 246 7.67 6.39 -4.12
CA LEU A 246 8.14 5.74 -2.89
C LEU A 246 9.15 4.64 -3.18
N GLU A 247 8.89 3.78 -4.16
CA GLU A 247 9.80 2.70 -4.57
C GLU A 247 11.09 3.26 -5.16
N GLU A 248 10.99 4.24 -6.07
CA GLU A 248 12.16 4.90 -6.66
C GLU A 248 13.05 5.53 -5.59
N ALA A 249 12.46 6.26 -4.64
CA ALA A 249 13.19 7.02 -3.64
C ALA A 249 13.73 6.13 -2.50
N SER A 250 13.06 5.02 -2.17
CA SER A 250 13.45 4.13 -1.07
C SER A 250 14.31 2.94 -1.51
N GLY A 251 14.22 2.53 -2.79
CA GLY A 251 14.81 1.32 -3.32
C GLY A 251 14.18 0.03 -2.77
N LEU A 252 12.90 0.07 -2.38
CA LEU A 252 12.13 -1.05 -1.86
C LEU A 252 11.01 -1.41 -2.83
N ASP A 253 10.65 -2.69 -2.90
CA ASP A 253 9.41 -3.15 -3.54
C ASP A 253 8.26 -3.00 -2.55
N LEU A 254 7.30 -2.13 -2.87
CA LEU A 254 6.11 -1.87 -2.07
C LEU A 254 4.87 -2.54 -2.68
N THR A 255 5.04 -3.24 -3.80
CA THR A 255 4.02 -3.97 -4.55
C THR A 255 4.36 -5.46 -4.66
N PRO A 256 4.57 -6.19 -3.56
CA PRO A 256 5.06 -7.57 -3.63
C PRO A 256 4.11 -8.53 -4.36
N CYS A 257 2.85 -8.13 -4.59
CA CYS A 257 1.85 -8.93 -5.29
C CYS A 257 1.67 -8.59 -6.77
N GLY A 258 2.32 -7.55 -7.28
CA GLY A 258 2.08 -7.10 -8.63
C GLY A 258 3.23 -6.32 -9.23
N THR A 259 3.13 -6.08 -10.52
CA THR A 259 4.05 -5.21 -11.27
C THR A 259 3.61 -3.76 -11.18
N GLN A 260 4.47 -2.84 -11.60
CA GLN A 260 4.21 -1.41 -11.61
C GLN A 260 3.04 -1.04 -12.53
N ASP A 261 2.82 -1.79 -13.63
CA ASP A 261 1.67 -1.64 -14.52
C ASP A 261 0.39 -2.31 -13.98
N GLY A 262 0.47 -2.95 -12.82
CA GLY A 262 -0.66 -3.47 -12.07
C GLY A 262 -1.08 -4.90 -12.41
N GLN A 263 -0.25 -5.64 -13.15
CA GLN A 263 -0.45 -7.07 -13.37
C GLN A 263 -0.21 -7.85 -12.07
N TRP A 264 -1.02 -8.89 -11.82
CA TRP A 264 -0.80 -9.80 -10.69
C TRP A 264 0.46 -10.62 -10.91
N ALA A 265 1.42 -10.48 -10.00
CA ALA A 265 2.75 -11.05 -10.08
C ALA A 265 3.28 -11.28 -8.65
N PRO A 266 2.77 -12.30 -7.93
CA PRO A 266 3.13 -12.51 -6.55
C PRO A 266 4.61 -12.92 -6.44
N THR A 267 5.36 -12.18 -5.64
CA THR A 267 6.70 -12.56 -5.17
C THR A 267 6.59 -13.37 -3.88
N PRO A 268 7.69 -13.94 -3.35
CA PRO A 268 7.69 -14.55 -2.04
C PRO A 268 7.16 -13.63 -0.94
N ASP A 269 7.25 -12.31 -1.08
CA ASP A 269 6.81 -11.34 -0.08
C ASP A 269 5.31 -10.97 -0.21
N CYS A 270 4.59 -11.55 -1.17
CA CYS A 270 3.13 -11.42 -1.32
C CYS A 270 2.37 -12.27 -0.27
N ASN A 271 2.71 -12.11 1.01
CA ASN A 271 2.16 -12.88 2.11
C ASN A 271 2.22 -12.09 3.42
N GLY A 272 1.63 -12.63 4.50
CA GLY A 272 1.89 -12.12 5.84
C GLY A 272 1.26 -10.75 6.13
N PHE A 273 0.28 -10.35 5.33
CA PHE A 273 -0.43 -9.08 5.51
C PHE A 273 -1.35 -9.14 6.72
N PHE A 274 -1.45 -8.03 7.45
CA PHE A 274 -2.27 -7.93 8.66
C PHE A 274 -3.72 -8.37 8.38
N SER A 275 -4.24 -9.27 9.20
CA SER A 275 -5.57 -9.88 9.02
C SER A 275 -6.43 -9.89 10.29
N GLY A 276 -6.01 -9.13 11.31
CA GLY A 276 -6.75 -9.02 12.56
C GLY A 276 -8.17 -8.50 12.33
N GLU A 277 -9.12 -9.00 13.13
CA GLU A 277 -10.46 -8.44 13.15
C GLU A 277 -10.42 -6.98 13.65
N ALA A 278 -11.36 -6.17 13.17
CA ALA A 278 -11.39 -4.75 13.50
C ALA A 278 -11.41 -4.54 15.02
N ASN A 279 -10.47 -3.75 15.52
CA ASN A 279 -10.22 -3.49 16.94
C ASN A 279 -9.91 -4.70 17.85
N VAL A 280 -9.53 -5.84 17.28
CA VAL A 280 -9.14 -7.02 18.06
C VAL A 280 -7.64 -7.27 17.87
N GLY A 281 -6.86 -6.96 18.90
CA GLY A 281 -5.43 -7.24 18.93
C GLY A 281 -5.07 -8.58 19.57
N SER A 282 -3.77 -8.90 19.53
CA SER A 282 -3.19 -10.12 20.07
C SER A 282 -1.90 -9.79 20.81
N GLY A 283 -1.72 -10.35 22.01
CA GLY A 283 -0.55 -10.07 22.85
C GLY A 283 -0.57 -8.67 23.48
N ASP A 284 0.62 -8.12 23.70
CA ASP A 284 0.89 -6.80 24.27
C ASP A 284 2.17 -6.20 23.67
N TRP A 285 2.44 -4.91 23.86
CA TRP A 285 3.63 -4.28 23.27
C TRP A 285 4.95 -4.74 23.86
N ASP A 286 4.97 -5.30 25.08
CA ASP A 286 6.18 -5.88 25.67
C ASP A 286 6.60 -7.17 24.92
N SER A 287 5.61 -7.93 24.43
CA SER A 287 5.77 -9.07 23.54
C SER A 287 5.69 -8.72 22.05
N TRP A 288 5.67 -7.43 21.73
CA TRP A 288 5.54 -6.92 20.36
C TRP A 288 4.31 -7.45 19.62
N CYS A 289 3.18 -7.49 20.33
CA CYS A 289 1.90 -8.01 19.85
C CYS A 289 2.03 -9.43 19.28
N ALA A 290 2.75 -10.29 20.00
CA ALA A 290 2.99 -11.66 19.59
C ALA A 290 1.66 -12.39 19.26
N GLY A 291 1.63 -13.02 18.09
CA GLY A 291 0.43 -13.69 17.58
C GLY A 291 -0.56 -12.76 16.89
N THR A 292 -0.14 -11.54 16.49
CA THR A 292 -0.91 -10.69 15.59
C THR A 292 -1.28 -11.48 14.33
N PRO A 293 -2.57 -11.58 13.95
CA PRO A 293 -2.99 -12.33 12.78
C PRO A 293 -2.45 -11.75 11.48
N ALA A 294 -1.99 -12.65 10.62
CA ALA A 294 -1.57 -12.36 9.26
C ALA A 294 -2.19 -13.38 8.31
N ILE A 295 -2.46 -12.99 7.06
CA ILE A 295 -2.80 -13.97 6.02
C ILE A 295 -1.57 -14.83 5.68
N GLY A 296 -1.81 -15.96 5.03
CA GLY A 296 -0.76 -16.68 4.30
C GLY A 296 -0.39 -15.91 3.03
N GLU A 297 -0.28 -16.60 1.91
CA GLU A 297 -0.12 -15.93 0.61
C GLU A 297 -1.39 -15.18 0.24
N ALA A 298 -1.24 -13.97 -0.31
CA ALA A 298 -2.37 -13.26 -0.89
C ALA A 298 -2.76 -13.93 -2.22
N ALA A 299 -4.06 -13.94 -2.49
CA ALA A 299 -4.65 -14.55 -3.68
C ALA A 299 -5.84 -13.72 -4.19
N THR A 300 -5.75 -12.40 -4.07
CA THR A 300 -6.85 -11.45 -4.38
C THR A 300 -7.19 -11.42 -5.85
N CYS A 301 -6.19 -11.53 -6.72
CA CYS A 301 -6.36 -11.39 -8.17
C CYS A 301 -5.94 -12.61 -8.97
N GLY A 302 -5.47 -13.67 -8.31
CA GLY A 302 -4.89 -14.82 -8.98
C GLY A 302 -4.32 -15.84 -8.00
N PRO A 303 -3.60 -16.86 -8.50
CA PRO A 303 -2.88 -17.79 -7.64
C PRO A 303 -1.87 -17.04 -6.75
N GLY A 304 -1.67 -17.52 -5.52
CA GLY A 304 -0.57 -17.06 -4.67
C GLY A 304 0.78 -17.51 -5.22
N PHE A 305 1.86 -17.04 -4.62
CA PHE A 305 3.23 -17.33 -5.05
C PHE A 305 3.50 -18.84 -5.21
N SER A 306 3.05 -19.68 -4.28
CA SER A 306 3.26 -21.13 -4.32
C SER A 306 2.44 -21.85 -5.40
N ASP A 307 1.42 -21.19 -5.95
CA ASP A 307 0.46 -21.78 -6.89
C ASP A 307 0.64 -21.27 -8.35
N VAL A 308 1.69 -20.48 -8.62
CA VAL A 308 2.03 -20.06 -9.99
C VAL A 308 2.52 -21.22 -10.84
N ASP A 309 2.26 -21.17 -12.15
CA ASP A 309 2.76 -22.15 -13.11
C ASP A 309 4.16 -21.76 -13.61
N PRO A 310 5.24 -22.48 -13.21
CA PRO A 310 6.60 -22.13 -13.58
C PRO A 310 6.90 -22.28 -15.09
N ASP A 311 6.06 -23.00 -15.84
CA ASP A 311 6.20 -23.16 -17.29
C ASP A 311 5.71 -21.92 -18.06
N LEU A 312 4.93 -21.04 -17.42
CA LEU A 312 4.45 -19.78 -18.00
C LEU A 312 5.52 -18.68 -17.96
N ARG A 313 6.53 -18.83 -18.82
CA ARG A 313 7.69 -17.93 -18.93
C ARG A 313 7.29 -16.48 -19.29
N PRO A 314 7.97 -15.44 -18.77
CA PRO A 314 7.80 -14.07 -19.23
C PRO A 314 8.27 -13.87 -20.68
N ILE A 315 7.76 -12.86 -21.37
CA ILE A 315 8.22 -12.43 -22.69
C ILE A 315 8.96 -11.10 -22.55
N LEU A 316 10.18 -11.02 -23.06
CA LEU A 316 11.02 -9.82 -22.97
C LEU A 316 11.09 -9.12 -24.32
N SER A 317 10.97 -7.79 -24.31
CA SER A 317 11.21 -6.96 -25.48
C SER A 317 11.89 -5.64 -25.12
N PHE A 318 12.80 -5.17 -25.97
CA PHE A 318 13.42 -3.86 -25.77
C PHE A 318 12.45 -2.76 -26.18
N THR A 319 12.25 -1.79 -25.30
CA THR A 319 11.56 -0.53 -25.63
C THR A 319 12.56 0.55 -25.98
N VAL A 320 13.76 0.51 -25.40
CA VAL A 320 14.89 1.38 -25.73
C VAL A 320 16.19 0.58 -25.61
N PRO A 321 17.08 0.59 -26.63
CA PRO A 321 16.89 1.09 -27.98
C PRO A 321 15.98 0.17 -28.81
N SER A 322 15.50 0.63 -29.96
CA SER A 322 14.79 -0.24 -30.91
C SER A 322 15.78 -1.05 -31.75
N ASP A 323 15.38 -2.24 -32.19
CA ASP A 323 16.19 -3.03 -33.14
C ASP A 323 16.49 -2.23 -34.42
N GLY A 324 17.73 -2.30 -34.89
CA GLY A 324 18.24 -1.55 -36.05
C GLY A 324 18.56 -0.08 -35.78
N GLN A 325 18.37 0.44 -34.56
CA GLN A 325 18.59 1.85 -34.26
C GLN A 325 20.06 2.25 -34.46
N SER A 326 20.28 3.34 -35.20
CA SER A 326 21.60 3.94 -35.40
C SER A 326 21.77 5.12 -34.46
N LEU A 327 22.82 5.09 -33.63
CA LEU A 327 23.13 6.03 -32.56
C LEU A 327 24.49 6.69 -32.84
N PRO A 328 24.69 7.95 -32.43
CA PRO A 328 26.00 8.60 -32.54
C PRO A 328 27.12 7.85 -31.81
N ALA A 329 28.36 7.99 -32.27
CA ALA A 329 29.53 7.47 -31.55
C ALA A 329 29.65 8.11 -30.16
N GLY A 330 29.95 7.31 -29.14
CA GLY A 330 30.04 7.77 -27.74
C GLY A 330 28.68 8.00 -27.06
N THR A 331 27.60 7.48 -27.64
CA THR A 331 26.28 7.51 -26.99
C THR A 331 26.30 6.72 -25.69
N VAL A 332 25.72 7.34 -24.66
CA VAL A 332 25.34 6.72 -23.40
C VAL A 332 23.83 6.86 -23.32
N LEU A 333 23.11 5.77 -23.02
CA LEU A 333 21.65 5.78 -23.01
C LEU A 333 21.08 4.86 -21.92
N ASP A 334 19.87 5.16 -21.49
CA ASP A 334 19.13 4.30 -20.58
C ASP A 334 18.45 3.19 -21.39
N VAL A 335 18.90 1.96 -21.20
CA VAL A 335 18.34 0.79 -21.88
C VAL A 335 17.12 0.34 -21.10
N ALA A 336 15.98 0.18 -21.77
CA ALA A 336 14.71 -0.18 -21.15
C ALA A 336 14.15 -1.46 -21.78
N VAL A 337 13.70 -2.36 -20.92
CA VAL A 337 13.14 -3.67 -21.29
C VAL A 337 11.72 -3.76 -20.75
N ASP A 338 10.77 -4.04 -21.64
CA ASP A 338 9.41 -4.43 -21.27
C ASP A 338 9.37 -5.94 -21.01
N VAL A 339 8.71 -6.32 -19.92
CA VAL A 339 8.59 -7.71 -19.50
C VAL A 339 7.12 -8.05 -19.31
N GLN A 340 6.58 -8.81 -20.25
CA GLN A 340 5.18 -9.21 -20.26
C GLN A 340 5.04 -10.55 -19.55
N LEU A 341 4.36 -10.56 -18.41
CA LEU A 341 4.07 -11.78 -17.68
C LEU A 341 2.85 -12.48 -18.29
N GLN A 342 2.87 -13.80 -18.27
CA GLN A 342 1.67 -14.57 -18.59
C GLN A 342 0.81 -14.72 -17.33
N ASN A 343 -0.52 -14.68 -17.49
CA ASN A 343 -1.43 -14.78 -16.34
C ASN A 343 -1.23 -16.11 -15.60
N GLY A 344 -0.93 -16.04 -14.29
CA GLY A 344 -0.61 -17.19 -13.46
C GLY A 344 0.84 -17.69 -13.56
N GLY A 345 1.71 -17.00 -14.31
CA GLY A 345 3.15 -17.27 -14.32
C GLY A 345 3.89 -16.61 -13.15
N PRO A 346 5.17 -16.98 -12.94
CA PRO A 346 5.97 -16.44 -11.85
C PRO A 346 6.36 -14.98 -12.09
N ALA A 347 6.43 -14.20 -11.01
CA ALA A 347 7.02 -12.86 -11.04
C ALA A 347 8.51 -12.91 -11.37
N VAL A 348 9.03 -11.84 -11.99
CA VAL A 348 10.44 -11.72 -12.33
C VAL A 348 11.23 -11.22 -11.13
N HIS A 349 12.36 -11.87 -10.83
CA HIS A 349 13.24 -11.53 -9.72
C HIS A 349 14.35 -10.57 -10.16
N THR A 350 14.92 -10.78 -11.34
CA THR A 350 15.94 -9.88 -11.90
C THR A 350 15.96 -9.95 -13.42
N VAL A 351 16.28 -8.82 -14.05
CA VAL A 351 16.62 -8.75 -15.47
C VAL A 351 18.08 -8.33 -15.61
N ARG A 352 18.85 -9.10 -16.37
CA ARG A 352 20.25 -8.81 -16.71
C ARG A 352 20.36 -8.36 -18.15
N LEU A 353 21.27 -7.42 -18.41
CA LEU A 353 21.56 -6.90 -19.73
C LEU A 353 22.91 -7.43 -20.21
N ARG A 354 22.93 -8.00 -21.42
CA ARG A 354 24.12 -8.48 -22.11
C ARG A 354 24.38 -7.62 -23.35
N LEU A 355 25.59 -7.08 -23.47
CA LEU A 355 26.12 -6.35 -24.62
C LEU A 355 27.28 -7.16 -25.22
N ASP A 356 27.16 -7.53 -26.50
CA ASP A 356 28.18 -8.30 -27.24
C ASP A 356 28.65 -9.57 -26.50
N GLY A 357 27.71 -10.29 -25.89
CA GLY A 357 28.01 -11.51 -25.14
C GLY A 357 28.43 -11.28 -23.68
N VAL A 358 28.65 -10.03 -23.26
CA VAL A 358 29.13 -9.67 -21.91
C VAL A 358 28.00 -9.04 -21.09
N GLU A 359 27.79 -9.50 -19.87
CA GLU A 359 26.84 -8.88 -18.95
C GLU A 359 27.34 -7.50 -18.50
N VAL A 360 26.52 -6.47 -18.70
CA VAL A 360 26.86 -5.06 -18.41
C VAL A 360 26.04 -4.47 -17.27
N GLY A 361 25.00 -5.15 -16.82
CA GLY A 361 24.20 -4.70 -15.68
C GLY A 361 23.05 -5.64 -15.33
N SER A 362 22.45 -5.41 -14.17
CA SER A 362 21.26 -6.09 -13.66
C SER A 362 20.32 -5.08 -13.02
N ASP A 363 19.02 -5.27 -13.17
CA ASP A 363 17.98 -4.60 -12.41
C ASP A 363 17.08 -5.63 -11.71
N SER A 364 16.60 -5.28 -10.52
CA SER A 364 15.73 -6.09 -9.68
C SER A 364 14.41 -5.38 -9.37
N PHE A 365 14.19 -4.22 -9.97
CA PHE A 365 13.00 -3.41 -9.76
C PHE A 365 12.35 -3.09 -11.11
N ASP A 366 11.04 -3.31 -11.18
CA ASP A 366 10.18 -2.80 -12.24
C ASP A 366 10.02 -1.27 -12.06
N PRO A 367 10.26 -0.42 -13.08
CA PRO A 367 10.55 -0.72 -14.49
C PRO A 367 12.01 -1.05 -14.74
N TRP A 368 12.25 -2.09 -15.54
CA TRP A 368 13.57 -2.66 -15.85
C TRP A 368 14.41 -1.73 -16.72
N VAL A 369 15.13 -0.81 -16.08
CA VAL A 369 15.88 0.27 -16.74
C VAL A 369 17.33 0.29 -16.29
N PHE A 370 18.22 0.09 -17.26
CA PHE A 370 19.66 0.13 -17.08
C PHE A 370 20.15 1.53 -17.43
N ALA A 371 20.43 2.34 -16.41
CA ALA A 371 20.86 3.72 -16.59
C ALA A 371 22.28 3.81 -17.17
N ASP A 372 22.51 4.84 -17.98
CA ASP A 372 23.84 5.25 -18.45
C ASP A 372 24.67 4.12 -19.12
N VAL A 373 24.04 3.27 -19.93
CA VAL A 373 24.73 2.18 -20.64
C VAL A 373 25.55 2.74 -21.80
N GLY A 374 26.86 2.54 -21.74
CA GLY A 374 27.79 2.81 -22.84
C GLY A 374 27.81 1.65 -23.83
N LEU A 375 27.45 1.90 -25.08
CA LEU A 375 27.35 0.86 -26.12
C LEU A 375 28.68 0.47 -26.78
N GLY A 376 29.82 0.97 -26.28
CA GLY A 376 31.14 0.60 -26.78
C GLY A 376 31.68 1.46 -27.94
N GLU A 377 32.54 0.85 -28.76
CA GLU A 377 33.24 1.50 -29.86
C GLU A 377 32.35 1.73 -31.09
N ILE A 378 32.90 2.31 -32.16
CA ILE A 378 32.16 2.46 -33.43
C ILE A 378 31.96 1.07 -34.06
N GLY A 379 30.72 0.68 -34.28
CA GLY A 379 30.39 -0.65 -34.80
C GLY A 379 28.93 -1.02 -34.62
N THR A 380 28.59 -2.26 -34.98
CA THR A 380 27.29 -2.87 -34.63
C THR A 380 27.44 -3.64 -33.33
N HIS A 381 26.48 -3.48 -32.43
CA HIS A 381 26.46 -4.12 -31.13
C HIS A 381 25.17 -4.90 -30.93
N GLU A 382 25.28 -6.05 -30.28
CA GLU A 382 24.15 -6.91 -29.93
C GLU A 382 23.73 -6.69 -28.48
N LEU A 383 22.43 -6.54 -28.26
CA LEU A 383 21.82 -6.48 -26.92
C LEU A 383 20.88 -7.66 -26.70
N VAL A 384 21.00 -8.30 -25.54
CA VAL A 384 20.10 -9.37 -25.07
C VAL A 384 19.70 -9.09 -23.63
N ALA A 385 18.40 -9.13 -23.34
CA ALA A 385 17.87 -9.06 -21.99
C ALA A 385 17.59 -10.48 -21.47
N ILE A 386 17.85 -10.72 -20.19
CA ILE A 386 17.76 -12.05 -19.57
C ILE A 386 16.99 -11.91 -18.26
N ALA A 387 15.75 -12.40 -18.22
CA ALA A 387 14.98 -12.46 -16.99
C ALA A 387 15.23 -13.78 -16.27
N GLU A 388 15.41 -13.69 -14.96
CA GLU A 388 15.30 -14.81 -14.03
C GLU A 388 14.09 -14.55 -13.13
N ASP A 389 13.19 -15.53 -13.06
CA ASP A 389 12.00 -15.45 -12.22
C ASP A 389 12.22 -16.11 -10.86
N TRP A 390 11.28 -15.89 -9.94
CA TRP A 390 11.34 -16.44 -8.59
C TRP A 390 11.20 -17.98 -8.52
N SER A 391 10.81 -18.64 -9.61
CA SER A 391 10.86 -20.11 -9.72
C SER A 391 12.23 -20.64 -10.17
N GLY A 392 13.18 -19.73 -10.43
CA GLY A 392 14.55 -20.01 -10.86
C GLY A 392 14.70 -20.28 -12.35
N GLY A 393 13.65 -20.06 -13.14
CA GLY A 393 13.74 -20.24 -14.56
C GLY A 393 14.27 -18.99 -15.26
N VAL A 394 14.93 -19.19 -16.40
CA VAL A 394 15.58 -18.13 -17.18
C VAL A 394 14.93 -17.97 -18.57
N THR A 395 14.66 -16.74 -18.98
CA THR A 395 14.19 -16.40 -20.33
C THR A 395 15.07 -15.30 -20.94
N GLU A 396 15.50 -15.50 -22.18
CA GLU A 396 16.21 -14.48 -22.97
C GLU A 396 15.27 -13.79 -23.95
N SER A 397 15.47 -12.49 -24.21
CA SER A 397 14.82 -11.78 -25.31
C SER A 397 15.33 -12.27 -26.66
N ALA A 398 14.63 -11.90 -27.74
CA ALA A 398 15.29 -11.88 -29.04
C ALA A 398 16.47 -10.89 -29.00
N PRO A 399 17.64 -11.21 -29.60
CA PRO A 399 18.73 -10.25 -29.70
C PRO A 399 18.30 -9.09 -30.60
N ILE A 400 18.66 -7.87 -30.21
CA ILE A 400 18.53 -6.68 -31.07
C ILE A 400 19.92 -6.19 -31.48
N THR A 401 20.01 -5.58 -32.66
CA THR A 401 21.26 -4.99 -33.16
C THR A 401 21.15 -3.47 -33.20
N VAL A 402 22.13 -2.78 -32.63
CA VAL A 402 22.25 -1.31 -32.71
C VAL A 402 23.55 -0.90 -33.37
N GLY A 403 23.51 0.21 -34.11
CA GLY A 403 24.68 0.76 -34.79
C GLY A 403 25.22 1.98 -34.04
N VAL A 404 26.47 1.94 -33.58
CA VAL A 404 27.15 3.08 -32.94
C VAL A 404 28.08 3.73 -33.96
N GLY A 405 27.74 4.95 -34.39
CA GLY A 405 28.47 5.67 -35.44
C GLY A 405 28.36 5.04 -36.83
N VAL A 406 27.52 4.01 -37.00
CA VAL A 406 27.28 3.28 -38.24
C VAL A 406 25.79 3.02 -38.42
N THR A 407 25.35 2.82 -39.66
CA THR A 407 24.00 2.34 -39.97
C THR A 407 23.92 0.82 -39.87
N VAL A 408 22.88 0.27 -39.26
CA VAL A 408 22.65 -1.18 -39.19
C VAL A 408 22.16 -1.70 -40.54
N PRO A 409 22.87 -2.65 -41.21
CA PRO A 409 22.43 -3.20 -42.48
C PRO A 409 21.18 -4.07 -42.33
N GLY A 410 20.13 -3.80 -43.11
CA GLY A 410 18.90 -4.62 -43.12
C GLY A 410 17.85 -4.24 -42.08
N ALA A 411 18.06 -3.16 -41.33
CA ALA A 411 16.96 -2.49 -40.62
C ALA A 411 16.03 -1.90 -41.68
N ASP A 412 14.86 -2.53 -41.87
CA ASP A 412 13.89 -2.27 -42.95
C ASP A 412 13.80 -0.76 -43.25
N ASP A 413 14.46 -0.34 -44.33
CA ASP A 413 14.31 0.98 -44.90
C ASP A 413 12.98 0.97 -45.63
N GLY A 414 11.91 1.28 -44.89
CA GLY A 414 10.52 1.35 -45.36
C GLY A 414 10.25 2.39 -46.46
N LEU A 415 11.20 2.70 -47.34
CA LEU A 415 11.06 3.58 -48.50
C LEU A 415 11.97 3.11 -49.65
N GLY A 416 11.46 2.27 -50.55
CA GLY A 416 12.26 1.85 -51.71
C GLY A 416 11.59 0.99 -52.77
N GLY A 417 10.27 1.05 -52.93
CA GLY A 417 9.57 0.38 -54.03
C GLY A 417 9.68 1.15 -55.34
N ASP A 418 10.86 1.19 -55.96
CA ASP A 418 11.02 1.69 -57.33
C ASP A 418 10.50 0.61 -58.30
N ARG A 419 9.25 0.77 -58.76
CA ARG A 419 8.73 0.03 -59.92
C ARG A 419 8.49 0.99 -61.06
N GLY A 420 9.25 0.76 -62.11
CA GLY A 420 9.26 1.50 -63.34
C GLY A 420 7.93 1.53 -64.08
N ASP A 421 7.86 2.61 -64.83
CA ASP A 421 6.98 2.99 -65.92
C ASP A 421 6.53 1.87 -66.88
N ASP A 422 5.23 1.65 -66.94
CA ASP A 422 4.49 1.31 -68.17
C ASP A 422 3.02 1.78 -68.07
N GLY A 423 2.59 2.49 -69.11
CA GLY A 423 1.39 3.32 -69.09
C GLY A 423 0.10 2.63 -69.49
N GLY A 424 -1.00 3.38 -69.31
CA GLY A 424 -2.20 3.24 -70.13
C GLY A 424 -3.52 3.07 -69.39
N CYS A 425 -4.40 4.06 -69.63
CA CYS A 425 -5.87 4.01 -69.61
C CYS A 425 -6.62 4.22 -68.29
N SER A 426 -7.32 5.35 -68.29
CA SER A 426 -8.47 5.79 -67.49
C SER A 426 -9.57 4.73 -67.30
N ILE A 427 -10.27 4.80 -66.15
CA ILE A 427 -11.71 5.14 -65.99
C ILE A 427 -12.11 4.97 -64.50
N GLY A 428 -12.81 5.97 -63.95
CA GLY A 428 -13.89 5.77 -62.96
C GLY A 428 -13.56 5.90 -61.46
N ALA A 429 -13.85 7.08 -60.88
CA ALA A 429 -14.23 7.21 -59.46
C ALA A 429 -15.71 6.76 -59.28
N PRO A 430 -16.19 6.37 -58.08
CA PRO A 430 -16.29 7.31 -56.94
C PRO A 430 -15.99 6.75 -55.53
N ASP A 431 -15.26 7.57 -54.78
CA ASP A 431 -15.61 8.18 -53.48
C ASP A 431 -16.23 7.37 -52.30
N ARG A 432 -15.52 7.50 -51.17
CA ARG A 432 -15.91 7.53 -49.74
C ARG A 432 -15.90 6.24 -48.91
N GLY A 433 -14.85 6.13 -48.10
CA GLY A 433 -14.84 5.39 -46.83
C GLY A 433 -13.79 5.97 -45.88
N SER A 434 -14.23 6.64 -44.82
CA SER A 434 -13.39 7.23 -43.76
C SER A 434 -12.45 6.22 -43.12
N LEU A 435 -11.15 6.55 -43.06
CA LEU A 435 -10.19 5.91 -42.15
C LEU A 435 -10.03 6.81 -40.93
N LEU A 436 -10.48 6.29 -39.78
CA LEU A 436 -10.15 6.84 -38.47
C LEU A 436 -8.64 6.68 -38.24
N LEU A 437 -7.95 7.81 -38.09
CA LEU A 437 -6.61 7.88 -37.52
C LEU A 437 -6.71 7.57 -36.02
N TRP A 438 -6.17 6.42 -35.61
CA TRP A 438 -5.86 6.15 -34.21
C TRP A 438 -4.64 6.99 -33.83
N LEU A 439 -4.89 8.08 -33.11
CA LEU A 439 -3.86 8.80 -32.35
C LEU A 439 -3.52 7.96 -31.12
N VAL A 440 -2.33 7.37 -31.10
CA VAL A 440 -1.71 6.83 -29.89
C VAL A 440 -1.24 8.02 -29.05
N PRO A 441 -1.62 8.13 -27.76
CA PRO A 441 -1.12 9.21 -26.92
C PRO A 441 0.34 8.93 -26.55
N LEU A 442 1.25 9.83 -26.93
CA LEU A 442 2.57 9.90 -26.29
C LEU A 442 2.38 10.34 -24.84
N PHE A 443 2.61 9.45 -23.89
CA PHE A 443 2.89 9.83 -22.51
C PHE A 443 4.32 10.37 -22.44
N PRO A 444 4.55 11.55 -21.83
CA PRO A 444 5.91 12.00 -21.56
C PRO A 444 6.49 11.16 -20.43
N LEU A 445 7.52 10.37 -20.72
CA LEU A 445 8.38 9.78 -19.71
C LEU A 445 9.03 10.94 -18.92
N LEU A 446 8.56 11.19 -17.71
CA LEU A 446 9.28 12.01 -16.73
C LEU A 446 10.43 11.15 -16.19
N MET A 447 11.54 11.08 -16.93
CA MET A 447 12.78 10.46 -16.47
C MET A 447 13.38 11.31 -15.34
N GLY A 448 13.19 10.85 -14.10
CA GLY A 448 14.01 11.22 -12.97
C GLY A 448 15.40 10.63 -13.11
N ILE A 449 16.44 11.43 -12.88
CA ILE A 449 17.84 10.98 -12.93
C ILE A 449 18.08 10.05 -11.73
N ARG A 450 18.09 8.72 -11.94
CA ARG A 450 18.57 7.73 -10.97
C ARG A 450 20.09 7.86 -10.80
N ARG A 451 20.56 8.79 -9.96
CA ARG A 451 21.97 8.81 -9.52
C ARG A 451 22.18 7.78 -8.42
N ARG A 452 22.66 6.58 -8.77
CA ARG A 452 23.18 5.63 -7.77
C ARG A 452 24.52 6.15 -7.23
N ARG A 453 24.65 6.16 -5.90
CA ARG A 453 25.95 6.16 -5.22
C ARG A 453 26.43 4.71 -5.20
N ASP A 454 27.56 4.46 -5.85
CA ASP A 454 28.28 3.20 -5.66
C ASP A 454 28.68 3.06 -4.19
N SER A 455 28.10 2.08 -3.50
CA SER A 455 28.66 1.57 -2.25
C SER A 455 29.89 0.73 -2.60
N GLN A 456 31.07 1.36 -2.60
CA GLN A 456 32.30 0.59 -2.48
C GLN A 456 32.54 0.25 -1.00
N SER A 457 32.90 -1.02 -0.80
CA SER A 457 33.32 -1.76 0.41
C SER A 457 32.25 -2.20 1.39
#